data_AF-A0A2N0TFL4-F1
#
_entry.id   AF-A0A2N0TFL4-F1
#
_cell.length_a   1.000
_cell.length_b   1.000
_cell.length_c   1.000
_cell.angle_alpha   90.00
_cell.angle_beta   90.00
_cell.angle_gamma   90.00
#
_symmetry.space_group_name_H-M   'P 1'
#
loop_
_entity.id
_entity.type
_entity.pdbx_description
1 polymer ?
#
loop_
_entity_poly.entity_id
_entity_poly.type
_entity_poly.pdbx_seq_one_letter_code
_entity_poly.pdbx_strand_id
1 'polypeptide(L)'
;MLSAIHESHDYIPVTPNVILQLHRDLFRHTPLTFAGHFKDSDNVIIERDAHGTSTVRFAPPSALATPELIERACSAYTQAIRDGHTDPLLAIAMFILDFTCIHPFNDGNGRMSRLLTLLMLYRNGYMVGKYISIEHLIEQSKSTYYEALAASTQGWDDNANDYAPFTNYLLGIILSACKEFDERINLTAGGRTQGAPRVATKGTRIEALLDRSLVPLSKADILARMPDTSTTTIERTLKSLLDSGTIIKIGAGRSTRYVKRR
;
A
#
# COMPACT_ATOMS: atom_id res chain seq x y z
N MET A 1 3.32 -4.95 17.06
CA MET A 1 3.55 -5.38 15.66
C MET A 1 3.09 -4.33 14.68
N LEU A 2 1.79 -3.99 14.61
CA LEU A 2 1.30 -2.98 13.67
C LEU A 2 1.92 -1.58 13.85
N SER A 3 2.07 -1.10 15.10
CA SER A 3 2.77 0.18 15.37
C SER A 3 4.22 0.19 14.88
N ALA A 4 4.96 -0.91 15.04
CA ALA A 4 6.33 -1.03 14.51
C ALA A 4 6.37 -0.87 12.98
N ILE A 5 5.39 -1.42 12.26
CA ILE A 5 5.27 -1.22 10.81
C ILE A 5 4.90 0.24 10.49
N HIS A 6 3.95 0.83 11.22
CA HIS A 6 3.59 2.24 11.00
C HIS A 6 4.78 3.20 11.21
N GLU A 7 5.63 2.93 12.19
CA GLU A 7 6.69 3.84 12.63
C GLU A 7 8.05 3.56 12.01
N SER A 8 8.35 2.29 11.68
CA SER A 8 9.70 1.85 11.32
C SER A 8 9.77 1.01 10.04
N HIS A 9 8.74 1.02 9.18
CA HIS A 9 8.69 0.22 7.94
C HIS A 9 9.94 0.32 7.06
N ASP A 10 10.56 1.51 6.94
CA ASP A 10 11.78 1.72 6.16
C ASP A 10 12.94 0.80 6.57
N TYR A 11 12.97 0.39 7.84
CA TYR A 11 14.03 -0.44 8.43
C TYR A 11 13.64 -1.91 8.62
N ILE A 12 12.44 -2.32 8.19
CA ILE A 12 11.96 -3.70 8.30
C ILE A 12 12.08 -4.38 6.92
N PRO A 13 13.16 -5.11 6.62
CA PRO A 13 13.34 -5.72 5.30
C PRO A 13 12.42 -6.93 5.12
N VAL A 14 12.00 -7.17 3.87
CA VAL A 14 11.18 -8.34 3.51
C VAL A 14 12.11 -9.53 3.31
N THR A 15 12.37 -10.25 4.39
CA THR A 15 13.24 -11.43 4.41
C THR A 15 12.56 -12.58 5.15
N PRO A 16 12.95 -13.85 4.91
CA PRO A 16 12.37 -14.99 5.61
C PRO A 16 12.45 -14.84 7.14
N ASN A 17 13.60 -14.42 7.68
CA ASN A 17 13.78 -14.23 9.12
C ASN A 17 12.85 -13.17 9.71
N VAL A 18 12.66 -12.04 9.01
CA VAL A 18 11.71 -11.02 9.45
C VAL A 18 10.27 -11.52 9.37
N ILE A 19 9.92 -12.29 8.34
CA ILE A 19 8.59 -12.92 8.22
C ILE A 19 8.33 -13.88 9.39
N LEU A 20 9.29 -14.73 9.76
CA LEU A 20 9.22 -15.59 10.94
C LEU A 20 9.10 -14.78 12.24
N GLN A 21 9.87 -13.69 12.38
CA GLN A 21 9.78 -12.81 13.54
C GLN A 21 8.40 -12.13 13.65
N LEU A 22 7.88 -11.58 12.56
CA LEU A 22 6.55 -10.98 12.53
C LEU A 22 5.46 -12.01 12.86
N HIS A 23 5.59 -13.23 12.34
CA HIS A 23 4.67 -14.31 12.70
C HIS A 23 4.75 -14.68 14.19
N ARG A 24 5.95 -14.74 14.78
CA ARG A 24 6.11 -14.92 16.24
C ARG A 24 5.42 -13.80 17.00
N ASP A 25 5.62 -12.55 16.58
CA ASP A 25 5.06 -11.37 17.22
C ASP A 25 3.52 -11.30 17.09
N LEU A 26 2.96 -11.85 16.00
CA LEU A 26 1.51 -11.99 15.81
C LEU A 26 0.88 -12.85 16.92
N PHE A 27 1.60 -13.87 17.39
CA PHE A 27 1.13 -14.82 18.41
C PHE A 27 1.77 -14.59 19.79
N ARG A 28 2.45 -13.46 20.03
CA ARG A 28 3.18 -13.18 21.28
C ARG A 28 2.37 -13.30 22.59
N HIS A 29 1.04 -13.28 22.51
CA HIS A 29 0.12 -13.38 23.64
C HIS A 29 -0.59 -14.73 23.72
N THR A 30 -0.25 -15.67 22.84
CA THR A 30 -0.81 -17.02 22.81
C THR A 30 0.35 -18.02 22.92
N PRO A 31 0.33 -18.98 23.85
CA PRO A 31 1.41 -19.93 24.04
C PRO A 31 1.37 -21.03 22.94
N LEU A 32 1.64 -20.66 21.70
CA LEU A 32 1.67 -21.57 20.55
C LEU A 32 3.12 -21.88 20.17
N THR A 33 3.47 -23.16 20.17
CA THR A 33 4.84 -23.65 19.89
C THR A 33 5.25 -23.44 18.43
N PHE A 34 4.29 -23.41 17.51
CA PHE A 34 4.54 -23.17 16.07
C PHE A 34 4.80 -21.68 15.76
N ALA A 35 4.64 -20.77 16.72
CA ALA A 35 4.80 -19.34 16.48
C ALA A 35 6.24 -18.99 16.06
N GLY A 36 6.40 -18.56 14.81
CA GLY A 36 7.68 -18.13 14.26
C GLY A 36 8.47 -19.24 13.60
N HIS A 37 7.80 -20.35 13.30
CA HIS A 37 8.34 -21.48 12.55
C HIS A 37 7.47 -21.72 11.32
N PHE A 38 8.08 -22.13 10.21
CA PHE A 38 7.32 -22.63 9.07
C PHE A 38 6.59 -23.92 9.44
N LYS A 39 5.58 -24.28 8.63
CA LYS A 39 4.84 -25.53 8.77
C LYS A 39 5.78 -26.72 8.76
N ASP A 40 5.52 -27.67 9.65
CA ASP A 40 6.24 -28.93 9.85
C ASP A 40 5.52 -30.13 9.20
N SER A 41 4.29 -29.93 8.75
CA SER A 41 3.50 -30.86 7.96
C SER A 41 2.79 -30.15 6.81
N ASP A 42 2.45 -30.90 5.77
CA ASP A 42 1.64 -30.37 4.67
C ASP A 42 0.27 -29.92 5.19
N ASN A 43 -0.17 -28.76 4.70
CA ASN A 43 -1.45 -28.17 5.05
C ASN A 43 -2.33 -28.05 3.81
N VAL A 44 -3.63 -27.81 4.02
CA VAL A 44 -4.59 -27.59 2.93
C VAL A 44 -5.37 -26.33 3.20
N ILE A 45 -5.67 -25.58 2.12
CA ILE A 45 -6.54 -24.42 2.21
C ILE A 45 -7.97 -24.93 2.06
N ILE A 46 -8.72 -24.92 3.16
CA ILE A 46 -10.11 -25.38 3.21
C ILE A 46 -11.03 -24.17 3.13
N GLU A 47 -12.01 -24.23 2.24
CA GLU A 47 -13.21 -23.39 2.32
C GLU A 47 -14.33 -24.15 3.03
N ARG A 48 -15.08 -23.44 3.87
CA ARG A 48 -16.36 -23.91 4.39
C ARG A 48 -17.48 -23.07 3.80
N ASP A 49 -18.43 -23.74 3.16
CA ASP A 49 -19.66 -23.09 2.69
C ASP A 49 -20.60 -22.76 3.87
N ALA A 50 -21.70 -22.06 3.57
CA ALA A 50 -22.73 -21.70 4.55
C ALA A 50 -23.46 -22.92 5.16
N HIS A 51 -23.30 -24.11 4.57
CA HIS A 51 -23.87 -25.37 5.04
C HIS A 51 -22.87 -26.22 5.84
N GLY A 52 -21.65 -25.73 6.03
CA GLY A 52 -20.58 -26.41 6.77
C GLY A 52 -19.79 -27.43 5.94
N THR A 53 -20.07 -27.56 4.64
CA THR A 53 -19.31 -28.45 3.75
C THR A 53 -17.90 -27.88 3.56
N SER A 54 -16.89 -28.70 3.81
CA SER A 54 -15.49 -28.33 3.64
C SER A 54 -14.99 -28.79 2.27
N THR A 55 -14.51 -27.88 1.44
CA THR A 55 -13.86 -28.19 0.15
C THR A 55 -12.38 -27.77 0.20
N VAL A 56 -11.50 -28.63 -0.31
CA VAL A 56 -10.09 -28.26 -0.49
C VAL A 56 -10.02 -27.34 -1.70
N ARG A 57 -9.70 -26.06 -1.47
CA ARG A 57 -9.52 -25.08 -2.55
C ARG A 57 -8.18 -25.23 -3.24
N PHE A 58 -7.14 -25.49 -2.45
CA PHE A 58 -5.76 -25.53 -2.89
C PHE A 58 -4.94 -26.39 -1.93
N ALA A 59 -4.01 -27.16 -2.48
CA ALA A 59 -3.02 -27.90 -1.72
C ALA A 59 -1.67 -27.16 -1.87
N PRO A 60 -1.26 -26.38 -0.85
CA PRO A 60 0.04 -25.75 -0.82
C PRO A 60 1.21 -26.72 -1.05
N PRO A 61 2.37 -26.20 -1.49
CA PRO A 61 3.61 -26.96 -1.56
C PRO A 61 3.96 -27.64 -0.24
N SER A 62 4.81 -28.66 -0.31
CA SER A 62 5.19 -29.42 0.88
C SER A 62 5.87 -28.55 1.95
N ALA A 63 5.76 -28.97 3.21
CA ALA A 63 6.48 -28.35 4.32
C ALA A 63 8.00 -28.28 4.05
N LEU A 64 8.55 -29.32 3.42
CA LEU A 64 9.97 -29.40 3.06
C LEU A 64 10.40 -28.31 2.06
N ALA A 65 9.55 -27.99 1.08
CA ALA A 65 9.86 -26.97 0.06
C ALA A 65 9.63 -25.53 0.54
N THR A 66 8.89 -25.35 1.63
CA THR A 66 8.43 -24.05 2.11
C THR A 66 9.56 -23.03 2.37
N PRO A 67 10.67 -23.37 3.07
CA PRO A 67 11.73 -22.41 3.34
C PRO A 67 12.36 -21.85 2.06
N GLU A 68 12.65 -22.71 1.08
CA GLU A 68 13.24 -22.32 -0.20
C GLU A 68 12.30 -21.42 -1.00
N LEU A 69 11.01 -21.75 -1.06
CA LEU A 69 10.03 -20.96 -1.79
C LEU A 69 9.84 -19.56 -1.20
N ILE A 70 9.84 -19.43 0.14
CA ILE A 70 9.78 -18.12 0.80
C ILE A 70 11.05 -17.31 0.54
N GLU A 71 12.22 -17.96 0.57
CA GLU A 71 13.48 -17.29 0.24
C GLU A 71 13.51 -16.78 -1.21
N ARG A 72 13.07 -17.61 -2.15
CA ARG A 72 12.93 -17.24 -3.57
C ARG A 72 11.97 -16.07 -3.76
N ALA A 73 10.79 -16.10 -3.13
CA ALA A 73 9.82 -15.01 -3.20
C ALA A 73 10.39 -13.69 -2.64
N CYS A 74 11.07 -13.73 -1.50
CA CYS A 74 11.72 -12.55 -0.91
C CYS A 74 12.82 -11.97 -1.81
N SER A 75 13.64 -12.86 -2.40
CA SER A 75 14.72 -12.46 -3.33
C SER A 75 14.16 -11.84 -4.60
N ALA A 76 13.14 -12.47 -5.21
CA ALA A 76 12.49 -11.97 -6.42
C ALA A 76 11.87 -10.59 -6.19
N TYR A 77 11.14 -10.39 -5.08
CA TYR A 77 10.62 -9.08 -4.71
C TYR A 77 11.72 -8.04 -4.55
N THR A 78 12.76 -8.36 -3.77
CA THR A 78 13.87 -7.43 -3.51
C THR A 78 14.58 -7.03 -4.79
N GLN A 79 14.78 -7.99 -5.71
CA GLN A 79 15.35 -7.75 -7.02
C GLN A 79 14.44 -6.86 -7.87
N ALA A 80 13.14 -7.15 -7.96
CA ALA A 80 12.19 -6.37 -8.75
C ALA A 80 12.16 -4.89 -8.33
N ILE A 81 12.19 -4.62 -7.01
CA ILE A 81 12.23 -3.25 -6.47
C ILE A 81 13.57 -2.56 -6.79
N ARG A 82 14.69 -3.28 -6.65
CA ARG A 82 16.03 -2.72 -6.91
C ARG A 82 16.26 -2.41 -8.39
N ASP A 83 15.81 -3.29 -9.28
CA ASP A 83 16.03 -3.17 -10.71
C ASP A 83 15.17 -2.04 -11.31
N GLY A 84 14.06 -1.67 -10.65
CA GLY A 84 13.25 -0.48 -10.99
C GLY A 84 12.42 -0.60 -12.27
N HIS A 85 12.44 -1.76 -12.94
CA HIS A 85 11.66 -2.03 -14.16
C HIS A 85 10.22 -2.47 -13.87
N THR A 86 9.93 -2.94 -12.66
CA THR A 86 8.61 -3.39 -12.24
C THR A 86 7.98 -2.37 -11.30
N ASP A 87 6.73 -1.99 -11.55
CA ASP A 87 6.00 -1.12 -10.62
C ASP A 87 5.88 -1.83 -9.25
N PRO A 88 6.19 -1.15 -8.13
CA PRO A 88 6.16 -1.75 -6.81
C PRO A 88 4.82 -2.39 -6.45
N LEU A 89 3.68 -1.84 -6.89
CA LEU A 89 2.37 -2.41 -6.58
C LEU A 89 2.18 -3.78 -7.26
N LEU A 90 2.74 -3.95 -8.46
CA LEU A 90 2.73 -5.25 -9.15
C LEU A 90 3.63 -6.24 -8.42
N ALA A 91 4.85 -5.84 -8.05
CA ALA A 91 5.77 -6.70 -7.30
C ALA A 91 5.18 -7.13 -5.95
N ILE A 92 4.44 -6.24 -5.27
CA ILE A 92 3.71 -6.54 -4.04
C ILE A 92 2.60 -7.56 -4.32
N ALA A 93 1.78 -7.34 -5.34
CA ALA A 93 0.68 -8.26 -5.66
C ALA A 93 1.17 -9.69 -5.95
N MET A 94 2.25 -9.81 -6.72
CA MET A 94 2.87 -11.09 -7.04
C MET A 94 3.40 -11.79 -5.79
N PHE A 95 4.18 -11.08 -4.97
CA PHE A 95 4.69 -11.62 -3.71
C PHE A 95 3.57 -12.10 -2.76
N ILE A 96 2.48 -11.34 -2.65
CA ILE A 96 1.37 -11.70 -1.77
C ILE A 96 0.59 -12.90 -2.31
N LEU A 97 0.45 -13.04 -3.63
CA LEU A 97 -0.10 -14.25 -4.23
C LEU A 97 0.80 -15.46 -3.91
N ASP A 98 2.10 -15.36 -4.19
CA ASP A 98 3.07 -16.44 -3.94
C ASP A 98 3.09 -16.85 -2.47
N PHE A 99 3.13 -15.89 -1.56
CA PHE A 99 3.06 -16.14 -0.13
C PHE A 99 1.77 -16.89 0.25
N THR A 100 0.65 -16.55 -0.38
CA THR A 100 -0.65 -17.20 -0.12
C THR A 100 -0.69 -18.62 -0.68
N CYS A 101 -0.07 -18.87 -1.84
CA CYS A 101 0.11 -20.20 -2.41
C CYS A 101 1.02 -21.08 -1.53
N ILE A 102 2.20 -20.56 -1.16
CA ILE A 102 3.17 -21.30 -0.32
C ILE A 102 2.54 -21.70 1.02
N HIS A 103 1.71 -20.81 1.57
CA HIS A 103 0.98 -21.01 2.83
C HIS A 103 1.92 -21.48 3.96
N PRO A 104 2.94 -20.68 4.30
CA PRO A 104 4.14 -21.17 4.98
C PRO A 104 3.96 -21.55 6.46
N PHE A 105 2.82 -21.22 7.08
CA PHE A 105 2.58 -21.42 8.51
C PHE A 105 1.44 -22.40 8.78
N ASN A 106 1.43 -23.00 9.99
CA ASN A 106 0.32 -23.86 10.44
C ASN A 106 -0.98 -23.08 10.73
N ASP A 107 -0.87 -21.80 11.12
CA ASP A 107 -1.99 -20.85 11.26
C ASP A 107 -1.45 -19.43 11.03
N GLY A 108 -2.34 -18.47 10.81
CA GLY A 108 -1.98 -17.05 10.74
C GLY A 108 -1.61 -16.57 9.34
N ASN A 109 -1.61 -17.43 8.31
CA ASN A 109 -1.23 -17.07 6.93
C ASN A 109 -2.03 -15.88 6.40
N GLY A 110 -3.35 -15.83 6.58
CA GLY A 110 -4.16 -14.69 6.15
C GLY A 110 -3.83 -13.39 6.90
N ARG A 111 -3.53 -13.48 8.21
CA ARG A 111 -3.12 -12.30 9.01
C ARG A 111 -1.73 -11.82 8.58
N MET A 112 -0.82 -12.74 8.30
CA MET A 112 0.51 -12.46 7.80
C MET A 112 0.48 -11.86 6.39
N SER A 113 -0.33 -12.38 5.47
CA SER A 113 -0.43 -11.81 4.12
C SER A 113 -0.88 -10.36 4.17
N ARG A 114 -1.92 -10.03 4.96
CA ARG A 114 -2.39 -8.65 5.16
C ARG A 114 -1.33 -7.75 5.81
N LEU A 115 -0.62 -8.26 6.80
CA LEU A 115 0.47 -7.53 7.46
C LEU A 115 1.62 -7.22 6.50
N LEU A 116 2.01 -8.20 5.68
CA LEU A 116 3.06 -8.06 4.68
C LEU A 116 2.64 -7.09 3.58
N THR A 117 1.38 -7.13 3.13
CA THR A 117 0.82 -6.13 2.20
C THR A 117 1.03 -4.72 2.76
N LEU A 118 0.66 -4.47 4.02
CA LEU A 118 0.86 -3.15 4.65
C LEU A 118 2.34 -2.75 4.74
N LEU A 119 3.19 -3.66 5.21
CA LEU A 119 4.62 -3.42 5.32
C LEU A 119 5.21 -3.02 3.96
N MET A 120 4.92 -3.81 2.92
CA MET A 120 5.49 -3.59 1.59
C MET A 120 4.93 -2.34 0.93
N LEU A 121 3.64 -2.03 1.12
CA LEU A 121 3.06 -0.76 0.67
C LEU A 121 3.79 0.42 1.30
N TYR A 122 4.00 0.42 2.62
CA TYR A 122 4.66 1.52 3.30
C TYR A 122 6.13 1.68 2.89
N ARG A 123 6.87 0.56 2.75
CA ARG A 123 8.24 0.57 2.23
C ARG A 123 8.37 1.20 0.84
N ASN A 124 7.29 1.23 0.07
CA ASN A 124 7.24 1.82 -1.25
C ASN A 124 6.45 3.15 -1.29
N GLY A 125 6.22 3.77 -0.12
CA GLY A 125 5.61 5.10 0.00
C GLY A 125 4.07 5.14 -0.06
N TYR A 126 3.39 3.99 -0.11
CA TYR A 126 1.93 3.91 -0.17
C TYR A 126 1.32 3.88 1.24
N MET A 127 1.03 5.06 1.80
CA MET A 127 0.66 5.18 3.22
C MET A 127 -0.84 5.06 3.51
N VAL A 128 -1.68 4.77 2.52
CA VAL A 128 -3.16 4.78 2.66
C VAL A 128 -3.66 3.84 3.76
N GLY A 129 -3.00 2.69 3.92
CA GLY A 129 -3.31 1.72 4.96
C GLY A 129 -3.11 2.21 6.39
N LYS A 130 -2.48 3.39 6.61
CA LYS A 130 -2.36 4.00 7.94
C LYS A 130 -3.69 4.61 8.41
N TYR A 131 -4.55 4.96 7.45
CA TYR A 131 -5.77 5.72 7.70
C TYR A 131 -7.03 4.92 7.39
N ILE A 132 -6.94 4.04 6.38
CA ILE A 132 -8.03 3.16 5.95
C ILE A 132 -7.63 1.71 6.18
N SER A 133 -8.54 0.93 6.76
CA SER A 133 -8.31 -0.49 7.02
C SER A 133 -8.44 -1.30 5.73
N ILE A 134 -7.31 -1.72 5.17
CA ILE A 134 -7.27 -2.62 4.01
C ILE A 134 -7.94 -3.95 4.35
N GLU A 135 -7.78 -4.45 5.58
CA GLU A 135 -8.44 -5.68 6.04
C GLU A 135 -9.96 -5.57 6.00
N HIS A 136 -10.52 -4.40 6.38
CA HIS A 136 -11.95 -4.18 6.33
C HIS A 136 -12.49 -4.21 4.90
N LEU A 137 -11.78 -3.58 3.95
CA LEU A 137 -12.16 -3.58 2.53
C LEU A 137 -12.09 -5.00 1.92
N ILE A 138 -11.10 -5.80 2.34
CA ILE A 138 -11.00 -7.20 1.92
C ILE A 138 -12.17 -8.01 2.49
N GLU A 139 -12.51 -7.85 3.77
CA GLU A 139 -13.64 -8.57 4.38
C GLU A 139 -14.99 -8.19 3.74
N GLN A 140 -15.19 -6.92 3.39
CA GLN A 140 -16.39 -6.46 2.67
C GLN A 140 -16.52 -7.06 1.26
N SER A 141 -15.40 -7.48 0.66
CA SER A 141 -15.32 -8.04 -0.70
C SER A 141 -14.81 -9.48 -0.71
N LYS A 142 -15.07 -10.22 0.38
CA LYS A 142 -14.51 -11.55 0.64
C LYS A 142 -14.78 -12.58 -0.45
N SER A 143 -15.97 -12.57 -1.06
CA SER A 143 -16.28 -13.46 -2.19
C SER A 143 -15.34 -13.19 -3.37
N THR A 144 -15.21 -11.93 -3.78
CA THR A 144 -14.33 -11.51 -4.87
C THR A 144 -12.86 -11.77 -4.57
N TYR A 145 -12.44 -11.62 -3.30
CA TYR A 145 -11.09 -12.01 -2.87
C TYR A 145 -10.81 -13.48 -3.17
N TYR A 146 -11.70 -14.38 -2.77
CA TYR A 146 -11.51 -15.82 -2.97
C TYR A 146 -11.66 -16.23 -4.45
N GLU A 147 -12.55 -15.59 -5.20
CA GLU A 147 -12.67 -15.78 -6.65
C GLU A 147 -11.37 -15.39 -7.37
N ALA A 148 -10.83 -14.21 -7.07
CA ALA A 148 -9.59 -13.73 -7.65
C ALA A 148 -8.40 -14.62 -7.26
N LEU A 149 -8.34 -15.06 -6.00
CA LEU A 149 -7.32 -15.98 -5.54
C LEU A 149 -7.40 -17.33 -6.27
N ALA A 150 -8.59 -17.93 -6.35
CA ALA A 150 -8.78 -19.22 -7.03
C ALA A 150 -8.36 -19.15 -8.51
N ALA A 151 -8.78 -18.09 -9.21
CA ALA A 151 -8.42 -17.85 -10.60
C ALA A 151 -6.90 -17.66 -10.79
N SER A 152 -6.22 -17.09 -9.79
CA SER A 152 -4.78 -16.84 -9.85
C SER A 152 -3.88 -17.94 -9.29
N THR A 153 -4.42 -18.92 -8.58
CA THR A 153 -3.65 -20.03 -7.99
C THR A 153 -3.60 -21.27 -8.89
N GLN A 154 -4.48 -21.38 -9.89
CA GLN A 154 -4.54 -22.55 -10.74
C GLN A 154 -3.23 -22.72 -11.53
N GLY A 155 -2.58 -23.88 -11.39
CA GLY A 155 -1.31 -24.17 -12.08
C GLY A 155 -0.08 -23.47 -11.49
N TRP A 156 -0.16 -22.97 -10.25
CA TRP A 156 0.95 -22.23 -9.62
C TRP A 156 2.22 -23.08 -9.47
N ASP A 157 2.10 -24.36 -9.09
CA ASP A 157 3.26 -25.26 -8.94
C ASP A 157 4.05 -25.45 -10.25
N ASP A 158 3.35 -25.37 -11.39
CA ASP A 158 3.94 -25.52 -12.73
C ASP A 158 4.34 -24.17 -13.37
N ASN A 159 4.22 -23.05 -12.63
CA ASN A 159 4.34 -21.67 -13.15
C ASN A 159 3.39 -21.38 -14.33
N ALA A 160 2.25 -22.06 -14.41
CA ALA A 160 1.22 -21.87 -15.42
C ALA A 160 0.08 -20.94 -14.96
N ASN A 161 0.21 -20.36 -13.76
CA ASN A 161 -0.81 -19.52 -13.16
C ASN A 161 -0.89 -18.12 -13.78
N ASP A 162 -2.05 -17.48 -13.62
CA ASP A 162 -2.28 -16.10 -14.04
C ASP A 162 -2.32 -15.15 -12.83
N TYR A 163 -1.37 -14.23 -12.74
CA TYR A 163 -1.36 -13.22 -11.67
C TYR A 163 -2.41 -12.13 -11.84
N ALA A 164 -2.99 -11.95 -13.02
CA ALA A 164 -3.82 -10.79 -13.34
C ALA A 164 -5.10 -10.69 -12.48
N PRO A 165 -5.89 -11.75 -12.25
CA PRO A 165 -7.09 -11.66 -11.41
C PRO A 165 -6.82 -11.14 -10.00
N PHE A 166 -5.87 -11.75 -9.29
CA PHE A 166 -5.49 -11.34 -7.93
C PHE A 166 -4.85 -9.95 -7.91
N THR A 167 -4.00 -9.63 -8.88
CA THR A 167 -3.36 -8.31 -8.99
C THR A 167 -4.41 -7.22 -9.18
N ASN A 168 -5.36 -7.41 -10.10
CA ASN A 168 -6.45 -6.46 -10.33
C ASN A 168 -7.32 -6.28 -9.08
N TYR A 169 -7.61 -7.37 -8.37
CA TYR A 169 -8.33 -7.31 -7.10
C TYR A 169 -7.57 -6.46 -6.06
N LEU A 170 -6.29 -6.75 -5.82
CA LEU A 170 -5.49 -6.04 -4.81
C LEU A 170 -5.34 -4.55 -5.15
N LEU A 171 -5.09 -4.22 -6.42
CA LEU A 171 -5.05 -2.84 -6.89
C LEU A 171 -6.41 -2.13 -6.71
N GLY A 172 -7.51 -2.84 -6.95
CA GLY A 172 -8.86 -2.37 -6.69
C GLY A 172 -9.08 -2.04 -5.21
N ILE A 173 -8.61 -2.89 -4.30
CA ILE A 173 -8.67 -2.63 -2.85
C ILE A 173 -7.85 -1.39 -2.46
N ILE A 174 -6.63 -1.26 -2.98
CA ILE A 174 -5.78 -0.09 -2.71
C ILE A 174 -6.43 1.18 -3.25
N LEU A 175 -7.03 1.14 -4.45
CA LEU A 175 -7.76 2.25 -5.03
C LEU A 175 -8.99 2.64 -4.19
N SER A 176 -9.76 1.65 -3.73
CA SER A 176 -10.91 1.88 -2.85
C SER A 176 -10.47 2.52 -1.53
N ALA A 177 -9.35 2.08 -0.96
CA ALA A 177 -8.77 2.71 0.22
C ALA A 177 -8.41 4.18 -0.05
N CYS A 178 -7.81 4.48 -1.21
CA CYS A 178 -7.47 5.86 -1.56
C CYS A 178 -8.70 6.74 -1.73
N LYS A 179 -9.78 6.22 -2.35
CA LYS A 179 -11.05 6.93 -2.51
C LYS A 179 -11.71 7.22 -1.17
N GLU A 180 -11.80 6.21 -0.30
CA GLU A 180 -12.38 6.37 1.03
C GLU A 180 -11.56 7.37 1.89
N PHE A 181 -10.23 7.34 1.77
CA PHE A 181 -9.38 8.32 2.41
C PHE A 181 -9.67 9.75 1.93
N ASP A 182 -9.78 9.96 0.63
CA ASP A 182 -10.11 11.26 0.03
C ASP A 182 -11.48 11.77 0.51
N GLU A 183 -12.50 10.90 0.53
CA GLU A 183 -13.83 11.21 1.04
C GLU A 183 -13.79 11.64 2.52
N ARG A 184 -13.07 10.91 3.38
CA ARG A 184 -12.94 11.26 4.81
C ARG A 184 -12.23 12.59 5.04
N ILE A 185 -11.22 12.91 4.24
CA ILE A 185 -10.52 14.21 4.30
C ILE A 185 -11.45 15.34 3.83
N ASN A 186 -12.22 15.13 2.76
CA ASN A 186 -13.16 16.13 2.25
C ASN A 186 -14.32 16.41 3.23
N LEU A 187 -14.79 15.41 3.97
CA LEU A 187 -15.81 15.57 5.01
C LEU A 187 -15.29 16.34 6.24
N THR A 188 -14.06 16.08 6.67
CA THR A 188 -13.46 16.72 7.85
C THR A 188 -12.95 18.14 7.61
N ALA A 189 -12.69 18.53 6.36
CA ALA A 189 -12.31 19.88 5.95
C ALA A 189 -13.45 20.92 6.02
N GLY A 190 -14.62 20.55 6.56
CA GLY A 190 -15.70 21.47 6.91
C GLY A 190 -16.47 22.00 5.70
N GLY A 191 -17.39 21.19 5.16
CA GLY A 191 -18.63 21.67 4.51
C GLY A 191 -18.50 22.72 3.40
N ARG A 192 -17.36 22.87 2.73
CA ARG A 192 -17.22 23.79 1.60
C ARG A 192 -17.55 23.07 0.29
N THR A 193 -18.85 23.00 0.05
CA THR A 193 -19.55 22.76 -1.23
C THR A 193 -19.31 21.45 -1.97
N GLN A 194 -20.41 20.71 -2.11
CA GLN A 194 -20.61 19.58 -3.01
C GLN A 194 -20.15 19.92 -4.44
N GLY A 195 -19.39 19.02 -5.07
CA GLY A 195 -19.14 19.06 -6.51
C GLY A 195 -17.70 18.74 -6.91
N ALA A 196 -17.46 17.45 -7.18
CA ALA A 196 -16.28 16.84 -7.77
C ALA A 196 -15.08 16.53 -6.85
N PRO A 197 -14.59 15.27 -6.84
CA PRO A 197 -13.32 14.91 -6.22
C PRO A 197 -12.22 15.57 -7.04
N ARG A 198 -11.72 16.72 -6.59
CA ARG A 198 -10.53 17.29 -7.21
C ARG A 198 -9.34 16.56 -6.63
N VAL A 199 -8.90 15.50 -7.32
CA VAL A 199 -7.49 15.06 -7.34
C VAL A 199 -6.65 16.32 -7.16
N ALA A 200 -5.83 16.37 -6.10
CA ALA A 200 -5.09 17.57 -5.75
C ALA A 200 -4.19 17.97 -6.93
N THR A 201 -4.71 18.86 -7.78
CA THR A 201 -3.99 19.35 -8.93
C THR A 201 -2.70 20.00 -8.45
N LYS A 202 -1.68 20.06 -9.31
CA LYS A 202 -0.44 20.79 -8.99
C LYS A 202 -0.76 22.23 -8.54
N GLY A 203 -1.83 22.84 -9.06
CA GLY A 203 -2.32 24.15 -8.65
C GLY A 203 -2.82 24.22 -7.20
N THR A 204 -3.70 23.29 -6.79
CA THR A 204 -4.23 23.27 -5.41
C THR A 204 -3.16 22.89 -4.38
N ARG A 205 -2.16 22.07 -4.77
CA ARG A 205 -0.98 21.80 -3.94
C ARG A 205 -0.11 23.05 -3.72
N ILE A 206 0.08 23.89 -4.74
CA ILE A 206 0.81 25.16 -4.60
C ILE A 206 0.05 26.12 -3.66
N GLU A 207 -1.27 26.21 -3.80
CA GLU A 207 -2.11 27.05 -2.93
C GLU A 207 -2.03 26.59 -1.46
N ALA A 208 -2.19 25.29 -1.21
CA ALA A 208 -2.05 24.72 0.13
C ALA A 208 -0.65 24.91 0.73
N LEU A 209 0.40 24.84 -0.10
CA LEU A 209 1.78 25.11 0.31
C LEU A 209 1.94 26.58 0.76
N LEU A 210 1.38 27.52 0.02
CA LEU A 210 1.43 28.95 0.36
C LEU A 210 0.60 29.28 1.60
N ASP A 211 -0.52 28.57 1.81
CA ASP A 211 -1.38 28.71 2.99
C ASP A 211 -0.69 28.25 4.28
N ARG A 212 -0.02 27.09 4.22
CA ARG A 212 0.67 26.50 5.37
C ARG A 212 2.01 27.15 5.67
N SER A 213 2.56 27.92 4.74
CA SER A 213 3.87 28.53 4.91
C SER A 213 3.82 29.70 5.89
N LEU A 214 4.61 29.60 6.96
CA LEU A 214 4.79 30.69 7.94
C LEU A 214 5.69 31.82 7.41
N VAL A 215 6.43 31.56 6.33
CA VAL A 215 7.34 32.51 5.70
C VAL A 215 6.96 32.74 4.22
N PRO A 216 7.22 33.93 3.66
CA PRO A 216 6.99 34.18 2.25
C PRO A 216 7.87 33.29 1.35
N LEU A 217 7.28 32.71 0.30
CA LEU A 217 7.96 31.73 -0.55
C LEU A 217 8.35 32.30 -1.90
N SER A 218 9.55 31.98 -2.38
CA SER A 218 9.95 32.25 -3.76
C SER A 218 9.47 31.16 -4.70
N LYS A 219 9.52 31.44 -6.00
CA LYS A 219 9.37 30.43 -7.04
C LYS A 219 10.36 29.27 -6.86
N ALA A 220 11.60 29.56 -6.47
CA ALA A 220 12.63 28.54 -6.23
C ALA A 220 12.28 27.66 -5.02
N ASP A 221 11.72 28.24 -3.96
CA ASP A 221 11.28 27.48 -2.77
C ASP A 221 10.10 26.55 -3.12
N ILE A 222 9.18 27.02 -3.97
CA ILE A 222 8.05 26.21 -4.44
C ILE A 222 8.56 25.05 -5.32
N LEU A 223 9.50 25.31 -6.24
CA LEU A 223 10.14 24.27 -7.07
C LEU A 223 10.86 23.22 -6.22
N ALA A 224 11.64 23.65 -5.23
CA ALA A 224 12.39 22.75 -4.36
C ALA A 224 11.48 21.81 -3.55
N ARG A 225 10.27 22.28 -3.18
CA ARG A 225 9.28 21.51 -2.42
C ARG A 225 8.30 20.72 -3.29
N MET A 226 8.26 21.01 -4.58
CA MET A 226 7.38 20.36 -5.56
C MET A 226 8.16 20.02 -6.85
N PRO A 227 9.15 19.11 -6.77
CA PRO A 227 10.02 18.78 -7.91
C PRO A 227 9.26 18.12 -9.08
N ASP A 228 8.07 17.55 -8.81
CA ASP A 228 7.19 16.98 -9.81
C ASP A 228 6.39 18.04 -10.60
N THR A 229 6.54 19.33 -10.29
CA THR A 229 5.78 20.44 -10.90
C THR A 229 6.66 21.33 -11.77
N SER A 230 6.28 21.51 -13.04
CA SER A 230 7.02 22.35 -13.97
C SER A 230 6.97 23.84 -13.57
N THR A 231 8.03 24.57 -13.91
CA THR A 231 8.14 26.03 -13.75
C THR A 231 6.94 26.76 -14.35
N THR A 232 6.51 26.37 -15.54
CA THR A 232 5.35 26.94 -16.24
C THR A 232 4.05 26.76 -15.45
N THR A 233 3.87 25.60 -14.81
CA THR A 233 2.69 25.34 -13.98
C THR A 233 2.68 26.23 -12.74
N ILE A 234 3.84 26.37 -12.09
CA ILE A 234 3.98 27.25 -10.91
C ILE A 234 3.68 28.70 -11.27
N GLU A 235 4.25 29.21 -12.37
CA GLU A 235 4.01 30.59 -12.81
C GLU A 235 2.55 30.84 -13.16
N ARG A 236 1.91 29.91 -13.88
CA ARG A 236 0.49 30.01 -14.22
C ARG A 236 -0.39 30.02 -12.96
N THR A 237 -0.11 29.14 -12.00
CA THR A 237 -0.86 29.08 -10.75
C THR A 237 -0.64 30.34 -9.90
N LEU A 238 0.60 30.79 -9.74
CA LEU A 238 0.90 32.03 -9.00
C LEU A 238 0.21 33.24 -9.62
N LYS A 239 0.20 33.34 -10.96
CA LYS A 239 -0.54 34.40 -11.67
C LYS A 239 -2.03 34.32 -11.34
N SER A 240 -2.63 33.15 -11.49
CA SER A 240 -4.06 32.95 -11.17
C SER A 240 -4.41 33.33 -9.73
N LEU A 241 -3.54 33.00 -8.76
CA LEU A 241 -3.76 33.29 -7.34
C LEU A 241 -3.56 34.78 -7.00
N LEU A 242 -2.71 35.48 -7.75
CA LEU A 242 -2.57 36.94 -7.65
C LEU A 242 -3.79 37.65 -8.23
N ASP A 243 -4.23 37.20 -9.41
CA ASP A 243 -5.38 37.76 -10.13
C ASP A 243 -6.67 37.58 -9.30
N SER A 244 -6.82 36.45 -8.60
CA SER A 244 -7.94 36.22 -7.66
C SER A 244 -7.78 36.93 -6.31
N GLY A 245 -6.62 37.52 -6.03
CA GLY A 245 -6.32 38.15 -4.75
C GLY A 245 -6.11 37.19 -3.58
N THR A 246 -5.98 35.88 -3.83
CA THR A 246 -5.74 34.86 -2.79
C THR A 246 -4.37 35.02 -2.16
N ILE A 247 -3.38 35.48 -2.93
CA ILE A 247 -2.02 35.76 -2.47
C ILE A 247 -1.62 37.19 -2.77
N ILE A 248 -0.55 37.64 -2.11
CA ILE A 248 0.14 38.90 -2.42
C ILE A 248 1.59 38.62 -2.79
N LYS A 249 2.10 39.43 -3.71
CA LYS A 249 3.51 39.46 -4.10
C LYS A 249 4.23 40.48 -3.25
N ILE A 250 5.36 40.09 -2.65
CA ILE A 250 6.25 40.97 -1.90
C ILE A 250 7.64 40.97 -2.53
N GLY A 251 8.34 42.11 -2.47
CA GLY A 251 9.64 42.30 -3.12
C GLY A 251 9.57 42.42 -4.64
N ALA A 252 10.74 42.55 -5.29
CA ALA A 252 10.86 42.78 -6.72
C ALA A 252 12.07 42.03 -7.32
N GLY A 253 11.99 41.64 -8.59
CA GLY A 253 13.07 40.90 -9.26
C GLY A 253 13.42 39.59 -8.53
N ARG A 254 14.70 39.38 -8.23
CA ARG A 254 15.22 38.16 -7.57
C ARG A 254 14.73 38.00 -6.12
N SER A 255 14.28 39.07 -5.46
CA SER A 255 13.73 39.03 -4.10
C SER A 255 12.22 38.79 -4.06
N THR A 256 11.58 38.51 -5.21
CA THR A 256 10.14 38.22 -5.27
C THR A 256 9.79 37.03 -4.38
N ARG A 257 8.80 37.23 -3.50
CA ARG A 257 8.18 36.19 -2.69
C ARG A 257 6.65 36.32 -2.73
N TYR A 258 5.96 35.25 -2.37
CA TYR A 258 4.52 35.13 -2.37
C TYR A 258 4.05 34.68 -0.98
N VAL A 259 2.97 35.29 -0.49
CA VAL A 259 2.36 34.94 0.79
C VAL A 259 0.84 35.02 0.67
N LYS A 260 0.12 34.17 1.41
CA LYS A 260 -1.34 34.21 1.44
C LYS A 260 -1.82 35.54 2.01
N ARG A 261 -2.83 36.13 1.37
CA ARG A 261 -3.52 37.31 1.89
C ARG A 261 -4.33 36.87 3.11
N ARG A 262 -3.95 37.34 4.29
CA ARG A 262 -4.72 37.15 5.54
C ARG A 262 -5.71 38.28 5.72
#